data_AF-A0A088MIR0-F1
#
_entry.id   AF-A0A088MIR0-F1
#
_cell.length_a   1.000
_cell.length_b   1.000
_cell.length_c   1.000
_cell.angle_alpha   90.00
_cell.angle_beta   90.00
_cell.angle_gamma   90.00
#
_symmetry.space_group_name_H-M   'P 1'
#
loop_
_entity.id
_entity.type
_entity.pdbx_description
1 polymer ?
#
loop_
_entity_poly.entity_id
_entity_poly.type
_entity_poly.pdbx_seq_one_letter_code
_entity_poly.pdbx_strand_id
1 'polypeptide(L)'
;VYLNQDFAVRYWIDGGMPSTKIALGVPLYGRCYKLDYSTDETGYYAPASQPGPAGPYTRSPGFLGYNEICEFQKDEGDWVVEIAPGMNEPYTYSYNHERIWCSYDDHDSCVIKADYAKSMNLAGMMVWSIETDDFLGYCDERPFDLIKTLRETFTGEVIPTPPTPPTTTADPDATTTPSTTTRGPPPPDGVCSKPGLNPDPENCHHYYLCAPNTENGYDAT
;
A
#
# COMPACT_ATOMS: atom_id res chain seq x y z
N VAL A 1 -19.86 -23.58 -0.09
CA VAL A 1 -19.84 -22.11 -0.27
C VAL A 1 -19.02 -21.82 -1.52
N TYR A 2 -19.59 -21.12 -2.51
CA TYR A 2 -18.97 -20.94 -3.85
C TYR A 2 -18.30 -19.57 -4.05
N LEU A 3 -18.47 -18.62 -3.12
CA LEU A 3 -17.97 -17.25 -3.25
C LEU A 3 -16.76 -17.04 -2.34
N ASN A 4 -15.64 -17.68 -2.67
CA ASN A 4 -14.35 -17.50 -1.97
C ASN A 4 -13.17 -17.68 -2.94
N GLN A 5 -11.98 -17.28 -2.49
CA GLN A 5 -10.77 -17.31 -3.31
C GLN A 5 -10.34 -18.74 -3.69
N ASP A 6 -10.45 -19.72 -2.78
CA ASP A 6 -10.10 -21.12 -3.07
C ASP A 6 -10.94 -21.70 -4.22
N PHE A 7 -12.26 -21.53 -4.14
CA PHE A 7 -13.16 -21.98 -5.19
C PHE A 7 -12.86 -21.29 -6.53
N ALA A 8 -12.64 -19.98 -6.53
CA ALA A 8 -12.34 -19.24 -7.76
C ALA A 8 -11.04 -19.72 -8.43
N VAL A 9 -9.99 -19.95 -7.66
CA VAL A 9 -8.72 -20.49 -8.17
C VAL A 9 -8.92 -21.89 -8.74
N ARG A 10 -9.57 -22.79 -8.00
CA ARG A 10 -9.85 -24.17 -8.46
C ARG A 10 -10.71 -24.18 -9.72
N TYR A 11 -11.73 -23.34 -9.78
CA TYR A 11 -12.60 -23.22 -10.96
C TYR A 11 -11.81 -22.89 -12.23
N TRP A 12 -10.87 -21.94 -12.16
CA TRP A 12 -10.01 -21.62 -13.31
C TRP A 12 -9.09 -22.78 -13.69
N ILE A 13 -8.50 -23.45 -12.70
CA ILE A 13 -7.61 -24.61 -12.94
C ILE A 13 -8.38 -25.78 -13.55
N ASP A 14 -9.54 -26.13 -13.01
CA ASP A 14 -10.43 -27.18 -13.50
C ASP A 14 -10.94 -26.87 -14.92
N GLY A 15 -11.08 -25.59 -15.24
CA GLY A 15 -11.37 -25.08 -16.60
C GLY A 15 -10.20 -25.14 -17.58
N GLY A 16 -9.01 -25.60 -17.14
CA GLY A 16 -7.83 -25.80 -17.99
C GLY A 16 -6.81 -24.65 -17.94
N MET A 17 -6.97 -23.66 -17.07
CA MET A 17 -5.96 -22.60 -16.88
C MET A 17 -4.75 -23.16 -16.12
N PRO A 18 -3.53 -23.09 -16.67
CA PRO A 18 -2.34 -23.51 -15.94
C PRO A 18 -2.15 -22.68 -14.66
N SER A 19 -1.98 -23.34 -13.51
CA SER A 19 -1.78 -22.66 -12.21
C SER A 19 -0.62 -21.67 -12.26
N THR A 20 0.46 -22.02 -12.96
CA THR A 20 1.67 -21.21 -13.19
C THR A 20 1.46 -19.98 -14.06
N LYS A 21 0.22 -19.68 -14.47
CA LYS A 21 -0.18 -18.43 -15.13
C LYS A 21 -1.24 -17.63 -14.35
N ILE A 22 -1.65 -18.11 -13.18
CA ILE A 22 -2.63 -17.45 -12.33
C ILE A 22 -1.88 -16.63 -11.29
N ALA A 23 -2.25 -15.35 -11.14
CA ALA A 23 -1.83 -14.53 -10.00
C ALA A 23 -3.01 -14.36 -9.04
N LEU A 24 -2.83 -14.70 -7.76
CA LEU A 24 -3.89 -14.54 -6.76
C LEU A 24 -4.09 -13.06 -6.43
N GLY A 25 -5.30 -12.55 -6.65
CA GLY A 25 -5.66 -11.17 -6.32
C GLY A 25 -5.93 -10.97 -4.83
N VAL A 26 -5.29 -9.97 -4.22
CA VAL A 26 -5.52 -9.54 -2.84
C VAL A 26 -5.94 -8.07 -2.82
N PRO A 27 -7.12 -7.74 -2.27
CA PRO A 27 -7.54 -6.36 -2.11
C PRO A 27 -6.85 -5.73 -0.90
N LEU A 28 -6.23 -4.57 -1.08
CA LEU A 28 -5.68 -3.74 0.00
C LEU A 28 -6.71 -2.71 0.46
N TYR A 29 -7.97 -3.13 0.52
CA TYR A 29 -9.13 -2.32 0.86
C TYR A 29 -10.20 -3.22 1.49
N GLY A 30 -11.10 -2.62 2.26
CA GLY A 30 -12.26 -3.28 2.81
C GLY A 30 -13.56 -2.95 2.09
N ARG A 31 -14.52 -3.87 2.18
CA ARG A 31 -15.93 -3.60 1.87
C ARG A 31 -16.68 -3.33 3.16
N CYS A 32 -17.35 -2.19 3.19
CA CYS A 32 -17.95 -1.66 4.40
C CYS A 32 -19.47 -1.51 4.28
N TYR A 33 -20.15 -1.74 5.39
CA TYR A 33 -21.60 -1.68 5.52
C TYR A 33 -21.95 -0.90 6.79
N LYS A 34 -23.15 -0.33 6.81
CA LYS A 34 -23.74 0.25 8.01
C LYS A 34 -24.69 -0.78 8.62
N LEU A 35 -24.37 -1.27 9.81
CA LEU A 35 -25.22 -2.20 10.56
C LEU A 35 -26.56 -1.53 10.88
N ASP A 36 -27.64 -2.28 10.72
CA ASP A 36 -28.98 -1.78 10.97
C ASP A 36 -29.18 -1.49 12.47
N TYR A 37 -29.91 -0.42 12.80
CA TYR A 37 -30.22 -0.05 14.19
C TYR A 37 -31.20 -1.01 14.88
N SER A 38 -31.77 -1.96 14.15
CA SER A 38 -32.72 -2.96 14.66
C SER A 38 -32.04 -4.13 15.39
N THR A 39 -30.71 -4.22 15.36
CA THR A 39 -29.93 -5.34 15.88
C THR A 39 -28.57 -4.89 16.39
N ASP A 40 -27.99 -5.64 17.34
CA ASP A 40 -26.60 -5.50 17.80
C ASP A 40 -25.72 -6.69 17.34
N GLU A 41 -26.18 -7.41 16.31
CA GLU A 41 -25.39 -8.42 15.63
C GLU A 41 -24.23 -7.78 14.85
N THR A 42 -23.04 -8.38 14.97
CA THR A 42 -21.81 -7.90 14.31
C THR A 42 -21.09 -8.99 13.52
N GLY A 43 -21.59 -10.23 13.57
CA GLY A 43 -21.00 -11.34 12.83
C GLY A 43 -21.29 -11.28 11.33
N TYR A 44 -20.74 -12.24 10.59
CA TYR A 44 -21.13 -12.44 9.19
C TYR A 44 -22.65 -12.62 9.06
N TYR A 45 -23.22 -12.02 8.01
CA TYR A 45 -24.65 -11.96 7.73
C TYR A 45 -25.48 -11.11 8.70
N ALA A 46 -24.85 -10.33 9.59
CA ALA A 46 -25.56 -9.32 10.37
C ALA A 46 -26.35 -8.37 9.43
N PRO A 47 -27.59 -8.00 9.79
CA PRO A 47 -28.39 -7.06 9.01
C PRO A 47 -27.68 -5.72 8.76
N ALA A 48 -27.47 -5.40 7.49
CA ALA A 48 -26.90 -4.14 7.05
C ALA A 48 -27.51 -3.73 5.71
N SER A 49 -28.34 -2.70 5.73
CA SER A 49 -29.14 -2.29 4.56
C SER A 49 -28.53 -1.15 3.76
N GLN A 50 -27.41 -0.57 4.22
CA GLN A 50 -26.77 0.59 3.61
C GLN A 50 -25.24 0.38 3.49
N PRO A 51 -24.60 1.02 2.51
CA PRO A 51 -23.13 1.06 2.48
C PRO A 51 -22.60 1.75 3.74
N GLY A 52 -21.39 1.36 4.17
CA GLY A 52 -20.68 2.07 5.23
C GLY A 52 -20.38 3.52 4.81
N PRO A 53 -20.15 4.44 5.78
CA PRO A 53 -19.77 5.81 5.47
C PRO A 53 -18.49 5.83 4.61
N ALA A 54 -18.35 6.89 3.82
CA ALA A 54 -17.16 7.09 2.98
C ALA A 54 -15.98 7.56 3.82
N GLY A 55 -14.78 7.03 3.55
CA GLY A 55 -13.55 7.47 4.20
C GLY A 55 -13.06 8.85 3.73
N PRO A 56 -12.13 9.47 4.49
CA PRO A 56 -11.62 10.82 4.20
C PRO A 56 -10.85 10.90 2.87
N TYR A 57 -10.22 9.81 2.43
CA TYR A 57 -9.34 9.76 1.27
C TYR A 57 -10.03 9.11 0.07
N THR A 58 -10.59 7.91 0.23
CA THR A 58 -11.24 7.16 -0.87
C THR A 58 -12.59 7.75 -1.26
N ARG A 59 -13.29 8.38 -0.29
CA ARG A 59 -14.54 9.15 -0.49
C ARG A 59 -15.63 8.37 -1.23
N SER A 60 -15.65 7.05 -1.06
CA SER A 60 -16.59 6.16 -1.72
C SER A 60 -17.37 5.36 -0.67
N PRO A 61 -18.70 5.57 -0.53
CA PRO A 61 -19.50 4.81 0.43
C PRO A 61 -19.36 3.29 0.23
N GLY A 62 -19.13 2.58 1.34
CA GLY A 62 -18.97 1.12 1.37
C GLY A 62 -17.61 0.61 0.89
N PHE A 63 -16.61 1.48 0.77
CA PHE A 63 -15.24 1.17 0.41
C PHE A 63 -14.30 1.99 1.28
N LEU A 64 -13.31 1.34 1.90
CA LEU A 64 -12.22 2.00 2.61
C LEU A 64 -10.89 1.35 2.22
N GLY A 65 -9.84 2.14 2.01
CA GLY A 65 -8.49 1.59 1.87
C GLY A 65 -8.01 0.95 3.18
N TYR A 66 -7.05 0.02 3.13
CA TYR A 66 -6.43 -0.51 4.35
C TYR A 66 -5.83 0.62 5.19
N ASN A 67 -5.22 1.61 4.54
CA ASN A 67 -4.73 2.82 5.21
C ASN A 67 -5.80 3.56 6.02
N GLU A 68 -7.03 3.68 5.51
CA GLU A 68 -8.14 4.32 6.24
C GLU A 68 -8.62 3.43 7.40
N ILE A 69 -8.76 2.12 7.16
CA ILE A 69 -9.21 1.17 8.18
C ILE A 69 -8.23 1.15 9.36
N CYS A 70 -6.93 1.02 9.09
CA CYS A 70 -5.92 0.95 10.13
C CYS A 70 -5.73 2.30 10.84
N GLU A 71 -5.85 3.44 10.14
CA GLU A 71 -5.87 4.77 10.77
C GLU A 71 -7.03 4.88 11.77
N PHE A 72 -8.25 4.51 11.37
CA PHE A 72 -9.40 4.54 12.30
C PHE A 72 -9.19 3.61 13.49
N GLN A 73 -8.71 2.38 13.27
CA GLN A 73 -8.43 1.45 14.37
C GLN A 73 -7.35 1.94 15.33
N LYS A 74 -6.38 2.72 14.83
CA LYS A 74 -5.27 3.27 15.61
C LYS A 74 -5.68 4.53 16.39
N ASP A 75 -6.45 5.41 15.76
CA ASP A 75 -6.81 6.73 16.30
C ASP A 75 -8.11 6.70 17.12
N GLU A 76 -9.01 5.75 16.84
CA GLU A 76 -10.31 5.61 17.49
C GLU A 76 -10.33 4.34 18.37
N GLY A 77 -10.55 4.50 19.68
CA GLY A 77 -10.41 3.40 20.65
C GLY A 77 -11.58 2.42 20.74
N ASP A 78 -12.62 2.53 19.91
CA ASP A 78 -13.84 1.72 20.00
C ASP A 78 -14.02 0.72 18.84
N TRP A 79 -13.05 0.64 17.93
CA TRP A 79 -13.05 -0.35 16.86
C TRP A 79 -12.71 -1.73 17.42
N VAL A 80 -13.55 -2.70 17.08
CA VAL A 80 -13.35 -4.11 17.43
C VAL A 80 -12.94 -4.87 16.18
N VAL A 81 -11.92 -5.72 16.27
CA VAL A 81 -11.43 -6.59 15.18
C VAL A 81 -11.71 -8.03 15.56
N GLU A 82 -12.31 -8.79 14.66
CA GLU A 82 -12.74 -10.17 14.88
C GLU A 82 -12.40 -11.04 13.66
N ILE A 83 -12.12 -12.32 13.90
CA ILE A 83 -11.94 -13.33 12.85
C ILE A 83 -13.01 -14.40 13.06
N ALA A 84 -13.94 -14.52 12.11
CA ALA A 84 -15.01 -15.51 12.24
C ALA A 84 -14.48 -16.94 12.00
N PRO A 85 -15.06 -17.96 12.68
CA PRO A 85 -14.68 -19.35 12.47
C PRO A 85 -14.77 -19.77 10.99
N GLY A 86 -13.68 -20.29 10.46
CA GLY A 86 -13.59 -20.76 9.08
C GLY A 86 -13.36 -19.66 8.04
N MET A 87 -13.20 -18.41 8.46
CA MET A 87 -12.69 -17.31 7.65
C MET A 87 -11.22 -17.08 7.99
N ASN A 88 -10.42 -16.67 7.00
CA ASN A 88 -9.00 -16.37 7.19
C ASN A 88 -8.72 -14.88 7.08
N GLU A 89 -9.78 -14.07 7.01
CA GLU A 89 -9.75 -12.61 6.91
C GLU A 89 -10.49 -12.01 8.11
N PRO A 90 -9.98 -10.90 8.66
CA PRO A 90 -10.70 -10.18 9.70
C PRO A 90 -11.92 -9.44 9.16
N TYR A 91 -12.82 -9.13 10.07
CA TYR A 91 -13.70 -7.99 9.93
C TYR A 91 -13.55 -7.09 11.15
N THR A 92 -13.94 -5.83 11.00
CA THR A 92 -13.95 -4.86 12.07
C THR A 92 -15.27 -4.11 12.11
N TYR A 93 -15.64 -3.59 13.27
CA TYR A 93 -16.81 -2.75 13.41
C TYR A 93 -16.64 -1.70 14.51
N SER A 94 -17.38 -0.59 14.38
CA SER A 94 -17.52 0.43 15.41
C SER A 94 -18.96 0.95 15.42
N TYR A 95 -19.58 0.97 16.60
CA TYR A 95 -20.90 1.56 16.77
C TYR A 95 -20.89 3.09 16.78
N ASN A 96 -19.78 3.71 17.21
CA ASN A 96 -19.68 5.16 17.27
C ASN A 96 -19.26 5.78 15.92
N HIS A 97 -18.55 5.01 15.08
CA HIS A 97 -18.26 5.36 13.71
C HIS A 97 -19.43 4.97 12.79
N GLU A 98 -20.60 5.55 13.08
CA GLU A 98 -21.84 5.34 12.33
C GLU A 98 -22.31 3.89 12.19
N ARG A 99 -22.00 3.01 13.15
CA ARG A 99 -22.29 1.57 13.09
C ARG A 99 -21.65 0.89 11.87
N ILE A 100 -20.46 1.34 11.48
CA ILE A 100 -19.71 0.74 10.39
C ILE A 100 -19.28 -0.69 10.73
N TRP A 101 -19.30 -1.54 9.72
CA TRP A 101 -18.73 -2.88 9.71
C TRP A 101 -17.93 -3.03 8.40
N CYS A 102 -16.70 -3.52 8.46
CA CYS A 102 -15.84 -3.70 7.29
C CYS A 102 -15.15 -5.06 7.31
N SER A 103 -15.21 -5.82 6.22
CA SER A 103 -14.29 -6.95 5.99
C SER A 103 -13.12 -6.48 5.14
N TYR A 104 -11.90 -6.86 5.50
CA TYR A 104 -10.66 -6.41 4.86
C TYR A 104 -9.56 -7.47 4.97
N ASP A 105 -8.44 -7.25 4.27
CA ASP A 105 -7.21 -8.01 4.45
C ASP A 105 -6.25 -7.23 5.34
N ASP A 106 -5.63 -7.93 6.29
CA ASP A 106 -4.58 -7.48 7.21
C ASP A 106 -3.28 -8.28 6.98
N HIS A 107 -2.27 -8.05 7.84
CA HIS A 107 -1.00 -8.75 7.78
C HIS A 107 -1.17 -10.28 7.79
N ASP A 108 -1.95 -10.82 8.74
CA ASP A 108 -2.07 -12.27 8.94
C ASP A 108 -2.83 -12.96 7.81
N SER A 109 -3.92 -12.36 7.33
CA SER A 109 -4.63 -12.85 6.14
C SER A 109 -3.79 -12.77 4.88
N CYS A 110 -2.94 -11.75 4.73
CA CYS A 110 -1.95 -11.68 3.65
C CYS A 110 -0.95 -12.83 3.70
N VAL A 111 -0.43 -13.18 4.88
CA VAL A 111 0.45 -14.36 5.06
C VAL A 111 -0.28 -15.63 4.61
N ILE A 112 -1.50 -15.85 5.10
CA ILE A 112 -2.30 -17.05 4.76
C ILE A 112 -2.54 -17.15 3.25
N LYS A 113 -2.89 -16.03 2.59
CA LYS A 113 -3.14 -16.00 1.14
C LYS A 113 -1.88 -16.21 0.31
N ALA A 114 -0.75 -15.67 0.75
CA ALA A 114 0.53 -15.89 0.08
C ALA A 114 1.00 -17.34 0.19
N ASP A 115 0.89 -17.96 1.37
CA ASP A 115 1.17 -19.38 1.56
C ASP A 115 0.21 -20.26 0.76
N TYR A 116 -1.07 -19.89 0.70
CA TYR A 116 -2.05 -20.57 -0.15
C TYR A 116 -1.64 -20.50 -1.63
N ALA A 117 -1.29 -19.32 -2.15
CA ALA A 117 -0.84 -19.15 -3.53
C ALA A 117 0.40 -20.00 -3.85
N LYS A 118 1.34 -20.08 -2.91
CA LYS A 118 2.54 -20.91 -3.02
C LYS A 118 2.20 -22.39 -3.02
N SER A 119 1.32 -22.84 -2.13
CA SER A 119 0.87 -24.24 -2.04
C SER A 119 0.14 -24.71 -3.29
N MET A 120 -0.57 -23.80 -3.96
CA MET A 120 -1.30 -24.07 -5.21
C MET A 120 -0.43 -23.93 -6.47
N ASN A 121 0.88 -23.69 -6.32
CA ASN A 121 1.83 -23.49 -7.42
C ASN A 121 1.33 -22.42 -8.41
N LEU A 122 0.85 -21.29 -7.87
CA LEU A 122 0.42 -20.14 -8.65
C LEU A 122 1.63 -19.36 -9.19
N ALA A 123 1.41 -18.58 -10.25
CA ALA A 123 2.46 -17.76 -10.87
C ALA A 123 2.98 -16.63 -9.95
N GLY A 124 2.12 -16.15 -9.06
CA GLY A 124 2.37 -14.96 -8.27
C GLY A 124 1.13 -14.45 -7.57
N MET A 125 1.22 -13.20 -7.15
CA MET A 125 0.13 -12.45 -6.51
C MET A 125 -0.08 -11.13 -7.26
N MET A 126 -1.31 -10.66 -7.24
CA MET A 126 -1.71 -9.35 -7.75
C MET A 126 -2.34 -8.59 -6.59
N VAL A 127 -2.06 -7.30 -6.48
CA VAL A 127 -2.64 -6.44 -5.44
C VAL A 127 -3.53 -5.38 -6.07
N TRP A 128 -4.64 -5.08 -5.40
CA TRP A 128 -5.48 -3.94 -5.72
C TRP A 128 -5.76 -3.13 -4.45
N SER A 129 -5.18 -1.95 -4.25
CA SER A 129 -4.13 -1.33 -5.08
C SER A 129 -3.08 -0.67 -4.19
N ILE A 130 -1.98 -0.25 -4.80
CA ILE A 130 -0.78 0.22 -4.08
C ILE A 130 -1.05 1.45 -3.19
N GLU A 131 -1.98 2.30 -3.60
CA GLU A 131 -2.35 3.53 -2.90
C GLU A 131 -3.30 3.33 -1.71
N THR A 132 -3.87 2.13 -1.55
CA THR A 132 -4.76 1.80 -0.43
C THR A 132 -4.08 0.98 0.66
N ASP A 133 -2.83 0.56 0.45
CA ASP A 133 -1.97 0.02 1.51
C ASP A 133 -1.55 1.15 2.48
N ASP A 134 -0.99 0.82 3.64
CA ASP A 134 -0.32 1.78 4.52
C ASP A 134 1.03 2.21 3.91
N PHE A 135 0.97 2.93 2.79
CA PHE A 135 2.14 3.34 2.00
C PHE A 135 3.05 4.33 2.72
N LEU A 136 2.59 4.93 3.83
CA LEU A 136 3.39 5.80 4.70
C LEU A 136 3.97 5.07 5.91
N GLY A 137 3.48 3.88 6.25
CA GLY A 137 3.85 3.17 7.46
C GLY A 137 3.30 3.86 8.71
N TYR A 138 2.16 4.54 8.60
CA TYR A 138 1.53 5.22 9.73
C TYR A 138 1.04 4.23 10.79
N CYS A 139 0.43 3.13 10.37
CA CYS A 139 -0.17 2.13 11.23
C CYS A 139 0.89 1.22 11.85
N ASP A 140 1.77 0.68 11.00
CA ASP A 140 2.68 -0.42 11.35
C ASP A 140 4.18 -0.02 11.36
N GLU A 141 4.50 1.28 11.27
CA GLU A 141 5.87 1.82 11.15
C GLU A 141 6.66 1.23 9.96
N ARG A 142 5.93 0.63 9.01
CA ARG A 142 6.45 -0.09 7.85
C ARG A 142 5.66 0.30 6.61
N PRO A 143 6.21 1.17 5.75
CA PRO A 143 5.56 1.54 4.49
C PRO A 143 5.24 0.32 3.63
N PHE A 144 4.04 0.26 3.06
CA PHE A 144 3.55 -0.84 2.23
C PHE A 144 3.54 -2.18 2.97
N ASP A 145 3.09 -2.22 4.22
CA ASP A 145 3.17 -3.42 5.04
C ASP A 145 2.53 -4.64 4.35
N LEU A 146 1.30 -4.50 3.84
CA LEU A 146 0.60 -5.64 3.23
C LEU A 146 1.29 -6.13 1.96
N ILE A 147 1.68 -5.23 1.05
CA ILE A 147 2.40 -5.61 -0.19
C ILE A 147 3.72 -6.30 0.14
N LYS A 148 4.47 -5.77 1.11
CA LYS A 148 5.74 -6.35 1.52
C LYS A 148 5.53 -7.73 2.14
N THR A 149 4.54 -7.88 3.01
CA THR A 149 4.18 -9.16 3.64
C THR A 149 3.79 -10.21 2.60
N LEU A 150 2.99 -9.86 1.59
CA LEU A 150 2.66 -10.74 0.47
C LEU A 150 3.91 -11.18 -0.30
N ARG A 151 4.79 -10.24 -0.65
CA ARG A 151 6.02 -10.52 -1.41
C ARG A 151 6.99 -11.39 -0.63
N GLU A 152 7.24 -11.07 0.64
CA GLU A 152 8.17 -11.81 1.49
C GLU A 152 7.68 -13.23 1.75
N THR A 153 6.40 -13.40 2.05
CA THR A 153 5.83 -14.74 2.29
C THR A 153 5.85 -15.59 1.03
N PHE A 154 5.41 -15.03 -0.11
CA PHE A 154 5.37 -15.77 -1.38
C PHE A 154 6.77 -16.19 -1.84
N THR A 155 7.74 -15.26 -1.81
CA THR A 155 9.11 -15.51 -2.29
C THR A 155 10.01 -16.22 -1.26
N GLY A 156 9.73 -16.07 0.03
CA GLY A 156 10.64 -16.46 1.11
C GLY A 156 11.84 -15.51 1.29
N GLU A 157 11.85 -14.36 0.62
CA GLU A 157 12.92 -13.37 0.69
C GLU A 157 12.47 -12.13 1.46
N VAL A 158 13.22 -11.74 2.49
CA VAL A 158 12.96 -10.53 3.27
C VAL A 158 13.37 -9.28 2.49
N ILE A 159 12.54 -8.25 2.48
CA ILE A 159 12.88 -6.96 1.88
C ILE A 159 13.69 -6.16 2.91
N PRO A 160 14.93 -5.75 2.59
CA PRO A 160 15.73 -4.95 3.52
C PRO A 160 15.05 -3.62 3.84
N THR A 161 14.96 -3.27 5.12
CA THR A 161 14.55 -1.93 5.53
C THR A 161 15.64 -0.93 5.11
N PRO A 162 15.31 0.13 4.36
CA PRO A 162 16.27 1.18 4.05
C PRO A 162 16.84 1.78 5.34
N PRO A 163 18.15 2.10 5.40
CA PRO A 163 18.69 2.83 6.54
C PRO A 163 17.96 4.16 6.69
N THR A 164 17.65 4.55 7.93
CA THR A 164 17.05 5.86 8.23
C THR A 164 17.92 6.94 7.59
N PRO A 165 17.34 7.84 6.76
CA PRO A 165 18.10 8.96 6.22
C PRO A 165 18.78 9.71 7.36
N PRO A 166 20.06 10.10 7.24
CA PRO A 166 20.69 10.95 8.24
C PRO A 166 19.84 12.22 8.38
N THR A 167 19.50 12.58 9.61
CA THR A 167 18.79 13.82 9.91
C THR A 167 19.71 14.99 9.55
N THR A 168 19.65 15.47 8.31
CA THR A 168 20.29 16.72 7.91
C THR A 168 19.41 17.87 8.39
N THR A 169 19.31 18.06 9.70
CA THR A 169 18.96 19.37 10.22
C THR A 169 20.15 20.25 9.89
N ALA A 170 19.99 21.12 8.89
CA ALA A 170 20.98 22.15 8.62
C ALA A 170 21.23 22.93 9.92
N ASP A 171 22.49 23.01 10.33
CA ASP A 171 22.88 23.83 11.47
C ASP A 171 22.49 25.30 11.15
N PRO A 172 21.58 25.93 11.92
CA PRO A 172 21.18 27.30 11.68
C PRO A 172 22.35 28.30 11.82
N ASP A 173 23.49 27.90 12.39
CA ASP A 173 24.70 28.71 12.52
C ASP A 173 25.77 28.43 11.43
N ALA A 174 25.46 27.58 10.45
CA ALA A 174 26.38 27.35 9.33
C ALA A 174 26.51 28.61 8.46
N THR A 175 27.58 29.37 8.71
CA THR A 175 27.96 30.54 7.91
C THR A 175 28.29 30.08 6.49
N THR A 176 27.37 30.30 5.54
CA THR A 176 27.59 30.07 4.12
C THR A 176 28.73 30.95 3.62
N THR A 177 29.89 30.34 3.39
CA THR A 177 30.98 30.98 2.65
C THR A 177 30.56 31.02 1.17
N PRO A 178 30.67 32.17 0.47
CA PRO A 178 30.39 32.23 -0.96
C PRO A 178 31.37 31.31 -1.69
N SER A 179 30.88 30.18 -2.19
CA SER A 179 31.66 29.33 -3.09
C SER A 179 31.74 30.04 -4.43
N THR A 180 32.94 30.50 -4.78
CA THR A 180 33.27 30.89 -6.16
C THR A 180 33.11 29.69 -7.07
N THR A 181 32.05 29.65 -7.85
CA THR A 181 31.83 28.69 -8.93
C THR A 181 32.83 28.98 -10.05
N THR A 182 33.98 28.31 -10.03
CA THR A 182 34.70 28.01 -11.27
C THR A 182 33.77 27.20 -12.15
N ARG A 183 33.42 27.74 -13.31
CA ARG A 183 32.59 27.07 -14.33
C ARG A 183 33.25 25.73 -14.67
N GLY A 184 32.66 24.64 -14.16
CA GLY A 184 33.10 23.29 -14.44
C GLY A 184 32.96 22.96 -15.94
N PRO A 185 33.56 21.85 -16.40
CA PRO A 185 33.31 21.36 -17.75
C PRO A 185 31.79 21.23 -17.99
N PRO A 186 31.32 21.47 -19.23
CA PRO A 186 29.91 21.34 -19.54
C PRO A 186 29.40 19.94 -19.14
N PRO A 187 28.18 19.85 -18.60
CA PRO A 187 27.55 18.59 -18.23
C PRO A 187 27.56 17.61 -19.41
N PRO A 188 27.70 16.29 -19.18
CA PRO A 188 27.50 15.29 -20.21
C PRO A 188 26.13 15.45 -20.90
N ASP A 189 26.08 15.21 -22.21
CA ASP A 189 24.82 15.24 -22.96
C ASP A 189 23.82 14.22 -22.38
N GLY A 190 22.57 14.65 -22.19
CA GLY A 190 21.48 13.79 -21.70
C GLY A 190 21.28 13.76 -20.18
N VAL A 191 22.06 14.51 -19.41
CA VAL A 191 21.92 14.62 -17.94
C VAL A 191 20.61 15.29 -17.53
N CYS A 192 20.15 16.29 -18.28
CA CYS A 192 18.93 17.00 -17.96
C CYS A 192 17.71 16.36 -18.59
N SER A 193 16.98 15.59 -17.81
CA SER A 193 15.72 14.95 -18.20
C SER A 193 14.47 15.73 -17.74
N LYS A 194 14.62 16.53 -16.68
CA LYS A 194 13.55 17.32 -16.07
C LYS A 194 14.07 18.64 -15.49
N PRO A 195 13.23 19.67 -15.31
CA PRO A 195 13.59 20.85 -14.54
C PRO A 195 13.97 20.49 -13.10
N GLY A 196 14.98 21.17 -12.56
CA GLY A 196 15.45 20.97 -11.18
C GLY A 196 16.62 19.98 -11.09
N LEU A 197 16.76 19.31 -9.94
CA LEU A 197 17.89 18.43 -9.67
C LEU A 197 17.80 17.12 -10.47
N ASN A 198 18.87 16.85 -11.22
CA ASN A 198 19.08 15.59 -11.95
C ASN A 198 20.32 14.89 -11.38
N PRO A 199 20.27 13.57 -11.16
CA PRO A 199 21.42 12.83 -10.61
C PRO A 199 22.57 12.81 -11.62
N ASP A 200 23.80 12.94 -11.13
CA ASP A 200 24.98 12.70 -11.94
C ASP A 200 25.11 11.18 -12.21
N PRO A 201 25.18 10.75 -13.48
CA PRO A 201 25.26 9.33 -13.83
C PRO A 201 26.53 8.65 -13.31
N GLU A 202 27.60 9.40 -13.04
CA GLU A 202 28.90 8.88 -12.63
C GLU A 202 29.19 9.11 -11.14
N ASN A 203 28.39 9.93 -10.44
CA ASN A 203 28.64 10.29 -9.05
C ASN A 203 27.36 10.47 -8.21
N CYS A 204 27.10 9.53 -7.30
CA CYS A 204 25.92 9.56 -6.43
C CYS A 204 25.89 10.69 -5.37
N HIS A 205 26.98 11.45 -5.23
CA HIS A 205 27.07 12.62 -4.35
C HIS A 205 26.95 13.95 -5.09
N HIS A 206 26.73 13.92 -6.41
CA HIS A 206 26.64 15.11 -7.25
C HIS A 206 25.30 15.16 -7.98
N TYR A 207 24.78 16.38 -8.15
CA TYR A 207 23.52 16.65 -8.84
C TYR A 207 23.69 17.87 -9.72
N TYR A 208 23.09 17.82 -10.90
CA TYR A 208 23.04 18.95 -11.81
C TYR A 208 21.73 19.71 -11.63
N LEU A 209 21.78 21.04 -11.60
CA LEU A 209 20.58 21.86 -11.63
C LEU A 209 20.23 22.18 -13.08
N CYS A 210 19.13 21.61 -13.56
CA CYS A 210 18.70 21.74 -14.94
C CYS A 210 17.64 22.84 -15.10
N ALA A 211 17.92 23.81 -15.96
CA ALA A 211 17.02 24.91 -16.31
C ALA A 211 16.50 24.78 -17.75
N PRO A 212 15.23 25.13 -18.04
CA PRO A 212 14.70 25.13 -19.40
C PRO A 212 15.48 26.06 -20.32
N ASN A 213 15.78 25.62 -21.53
CA ASN A 213 16.41 26.42 -22.57
C ASN A 213 15.43 26.79 -23.71
N THR A 214 15.85 27.65 -24.63
CA THR A 214 14.99 28.17 -25.72
C THR A 214 14.68 27.16 -26.83
N GLU A 215 15.29 25.98 -26.80
CA GLU A 215 15.15 24.93 -27.82
C GLU A 215 14.20 23.81 -27.37
N ASN A 216 13.36 24.06 -26.36
CA ASN A 216 12.52 23.06 -25.68
C ASN A 216 13.34 21.93 -25.01
N GLY A 217 14.59 22.19 -24.68
CA GLY A 217 15.48 21.32 -23.91
C GLY A 217 15.83 21.89 -22.54
N TYR A 218 16.88 21.36 -21.93
CA TYR A 218 17.35 21.77 -20.61
C TYR A 218 18.87 21.94 -20.61
N ASP A 219 19.36 23.03 -20.04
CA ASP A 219 20.78 23.25 -19.79
C ASP A 219 21.08 22.91 -18.33
N ALA A 220 22.18 22.20 -18.06
CA ALA A 220 22.64 21.96 -16.69
C ALA A 220 23.65 23.03 -16.26
N THR A 221 23.49 23.48 -15.02
CA THR A 221 24.43 24.36 -14.30
C THR A 221 24.93 23.67 -13.05
#